data_AF-A0A6N2EPI5-F1
#
_entry.id   AF-A0A6N2EPI5-F1
#
_cell.length_a   1.000
_cell.length_b   1.000
_cell.length_c   1.000
_cell.angle_alpha   90.00
_cell.angle_beta   90.00
_cell.angle_gamma   90.00
#
_symmetry.space_group_name_H-M   'P 1'
#
loop_
_entity.id
_entity.type
_entity.pdbx_description
1 polymer ?
#
loop_
_entity_poly.entity_id
_entity_poly.type
_entity_poly.pdbx_seq_one_letter_code
_entity_poly.pdbx_strand_id
1 'polypeptide(L)'
;MSTILSPDGWSGPTTSGRWSRRANRVIDEQRGVRTTTDDRRLINARGGDDVIIGRRNDDRAGLLNERADLQLGRGDDLLIGSSRNGIGIDNQGFIFMGPGNDRIEASGGKLAMRNRRFIFMQDGNDVVDVRDGGIRGRGFIDMGQGRDTFIGFGNHTIFGSRNDRDTLQLPRGRYEVRRRGGGRRGREFTVERGDDRLRLFDFNEVGAIDSRRRDRIEIDQSGTLAVRRDGTVEFI
;
A
#
# COMPACT_ATOMS: atom_id res chain seq x y z
N MET A 1 12.67 22.71 1.70
CA MET A 1 11.64 22.34 0.70
C MET A 1 11.74 20.84 0.44
N SER A 2 10.63 20.15 0.19
CA SER A 2 10.64 18.73 -0.22
C SER A 2 11.23 18.57 -1.62
N THR A 3 11.65 17.36 -1.96
CA THR A 3 11.87 16.98 -3.35
C THR A 3 10.54 16.94 -4.10
N ILE A 4 10.49 17.56 -5.28
CA ILE A 4 9.31 17.66 -6.14
C ILE A 4 9.48 16.73 -7.34
N LEU A 5 8.50 15.84 -7.56
CA LEU A 5 8.37 15.02 -8.75
C LEU A 5 7.55 15.78 -9.81
N SER A 6 8.05 15.85 -11.04
CA SER A 6 7.39 16.48 -12.18
C SER A 6 7.48 15.57 -13.42
N PRO A 7 6.76 15.87 -14.52
CA PRO A 7 6.86 15.07 -15.74
C PRO A 7 8.28 15.00 -16.33
N ASP A 8 9.10 16.03 -16.10
CA ASP A 8 10.46 16.13 -16.66
C ASP A 8 11.53 15.45 -15.80
N GLY A 9 11.19 15.10 -14.55
CA GLY A 9 12.13 14.51 -13.60
C GLY A 9 11.77 14.84 -12.15
N TRP A 10 12.82 15.06 -11.35
CA TRP A 10 12.64 15.49 -9.97
C TRP A 10 13.68 16.54 -9.59
N SER A 11 13.32 17.37 -8.63
CA SER A 11 14.16 18.46 -8.14
C SER A 11 13.90 18.69 -6.66
N GLY A 12 14.95 18.63 -5.86
CA GLY A 12 14.92 18.91 -4.44
C GLY A 12 16.29 19.31 -3.91
N PRO A 13 16.39 19.66 -2.61
CA PRO A 13 17.65 20.10 -2.02
C PRO A 13 18.75 19.03 -1.97
N THR A 14 18.38 17.75 -1.99
CA THR A 14 19.30 16.63 -1.82
C THR A 14 19.36 15.71 -3.03
N THR A 15 18.45 15.86 -4.00
CA THR A 15 18.40 15.01 -5.19
C THR A 15 17.72 15.74 -6.34
N SER A 16 18.23 15.52 -7.55
CA SER A 16 17.62 15.97 -8.79
C SER A 16 17.98 15.00 -9.92
N GLY A 17 17.17 14.97 -10.96
CA GLY A 17 17.40 14.09 -12.09
C GLY A 17 16.25 14.13 -13.09
N ARG A 18 16.34 13.26 -14.09
CA ARG A 18 15.35 13.10 -15.15
C ARG A 18 14.93 11.65 -15.23
N TRP A 19 13.66 11.41 -15.53
CA TRP A 19 13.13 10.08 -15.74
C TRP A 19 13.77 9.41 -16.95
N SER A 20 14.18 8.16 -16.78
CA SER A 20 14.82 7.34 -17.81
C SER A 20 14.30 5.91 -17.77
N ARG A 21 14.59 5.09 -18.80
CA ARG A 21 14.24 3.65 -18.78
C ARG A 21 15.24 2.80 -17.96
N ARG A 22 15.94 3.43 -17.03
CA ARG A 22 16.88 2.81 -16.10
C ARG A 22 16.32 3.03 -14.70
N ALA A 23 16.76 2.23 -13.74
CA ALA A 23 16.47 2.43 -12.33
C ALA A 23 16.73 3.90 -11.90
N ASN A 24 15.65 4.64 -11.65
CA ASN A 24 15.68 6.00 -11.14
C ASN A 24 15.64 5.94 -9.60
N ARG A 25 16.37 6.84 -8.93
CA ARG A 25 16.44 6.88 -7.46
C ARG A 25 16.15 8.27 -6.94
N VAL A 26 14.97 8.45 -6.35
CA VAL A 26 14.56 9.68 -5.69
C VAL A 26 14.54 9.46 -4.19
N ILE A 27 15.51 10.02 -3.47
CA ILE A 27 15.67 9.82 -2.03
C ILE A 27 15.76 11.19 -1.33
N ASP A 28 14.78 11.48 -0.48
CA ASP A 28 14.76 12.64 0.41
C ASP A 28 14.41 12.20 1.84
N GLU A 29 15.45 11.98 2.64
CA GLU A 29 15.32 11.43 4.00
C GLU A 29 14.97 12.47 5.07
N GLN A 30 14.91 13.75 4.71
CA GLN A 30 14.74 14.84 5.67
C GLN A 30 13.45 15.62 5.44
N ARG A 31 13.09 15.83 4.18
CA ARG A 31 12.05 16.78 3.76
C ARG A 31 10.97 16.09 2.94
N GLY A 32 11.03 14.78 2.77
CA GLY A 32 10.06 13.99 2.05
C GLY A 32 9.99 14.30 0.55
N VAL A 33 9.13 13.54 -0.12
CA VAL A 33 8.88 13.64 -1.56
C VAL A 33 7.45 14.10 -1.77
N ARG A 34 7.22 14.97 -2.74
CA ARG A 34 5.86 15.28 -3.20
C ARG A 34 5.79 15.39 -4.71
N THR A 35 4.63 15.09 -5.28
CA THR A 35 4.37 15.43 -6.67
C THR A 35 4.13 16.94 -6.84
N THR A 36 4.28 17.45 -8.05
CA THR A 36 3.89 18.83 -8.36
C THR A 36 2.40 19.08 -8.07
N THR A 37 2.06 20.33 -7.73
CA THR A 37 0.70 20.81 -7.42
C THR A 37 -0.15 21.10 -8.65
N ASP A 38 0.44 21.01 -9.84
CA ASP A 38 -0.28 21.21 -11.10
C ASP A 38 -1.20 20.00 -11.32
N ASP A 39 -2.47 20.17 -10.96
CA ASP A 39 -3.50 19.10 -10.91
C ASP A 39 -3.42 18.15 -12.13
N ARG A 40 -3.40 16.84 -11.86
CA ARG A 40 -3.53 15.72 -12.83
C ARG A 40 -2.43 15.62 -13.88
N ARG A 41 -1.22 16.09 -13.61
CA ARG A 41 -0.08 15.75 -14.46
C ARG A 41 0.32 14.28 -14.30
N LEU A 42 0.53 13.63 -15.44
CA LEU A 42 1.21 12.35 -15.51
C LEU A 42 2.69 12.54 -15.19
N ILE A 43 3.15 11.91 -14.13
CA ILE A 43 4.57 11.76 -13.78
C ILE A 43 4.93 10.32 -14.10
N ASN A 44 5.66 10.12 -15.18
CA ASN A 44 6.03 8.80 -15.67
C ASN A 44 7.53 8.56 -15.46
N ALA A 45 7.88 7.76 -14.46
CA ALA A 45 9.26 7.36 -14.16
C ALA A 45 9.85 6.43 -15.24
N ARG A 46 8.97 5.90 -16.09
CA ARG A 46 9.18 5.10 -17.30
C ARG A 46 9.28 3.62 -17.01
N GLY A 47 10.35 3.15 -16.39
CA GLY A 47 10.56 1.74 -16.15
C GLY A 47 12.03 1.45 -15.96
N GLY A 48 12.33 0.21 -15.60
CA GLY A 48 13.48 -0.09 -14.75
C GLY A 48 13.05 -0.02 -13.29
N ASP A 49 13.84 -0.62 -12.42
CA ASP A 49 13.50 -0.79 -10.99
C ASP A 49 13.66 0.55 -10.24
N ASP A 50 12.57 1.30 -10.16
CA ASP A 50 12.54 2.66 -9.64
C ASP A 50 12.37 2.69 -8.12
N VAL A 51 13.07 3.61 -7.47
CA VAL A 51 13.04 3.77 -6.02
C VAL A 51 12.68 5.20 -5.66
N ILE A 52 11.57 5.38 -4.95
CA ILE A 52 11.13 6.67 -4.41
C ILE A 52 10.99 6.56 -2.90
N ILE A 53 11.82 7.29 -2.16
CA ILE A 53 11.85 7.31 -0.70
C ILE A 53 11.68 8.74 -0.21
N GLY A 54 10.57 8.99 0.48
CA GLY A 54 10.30 10.25 1.18
C GLY A 54 10.19 10.03 2.68
N ARG A 55 11.07 10.67 3.45
CA ARG A 55 11.02 10.61 4.93
C ARG A 55 10.92 11.99 5.55
N ARG A 56 10.19 12.08 6.66
CA ARG A 56 10.05 13.29 7.46
C ARG A 56 10.04 13.01 8.96
N ASN A 57 10.42 14.02 9.73
CA ASN A 57 10.33 14.01 11.19
C ASN A 57 9.26 14.98 11.72
N ASP A 58 8.61 15.75 10.86
CA ASP A 58 7.56 16.70 11.22
C ASP A 58 6.16 16.07 11.05
N ASP A 59 5.11 16.90 11.12
CA ASP A 59 3.71 16.48 11.04
C ASP A 59 3.20 16.28 9.61
N ARG A 60 4.05 16.50 8.59
CA ARG A 60 3.70 16.36 7.17
C ARG A 60 3.95 14.94 6.67
N ALA A 61 3.46 14.67 5.46
CA ALA A 61 3.61 13.36 4.84
C ALA A 61 5.06 13.09 4.41
N GLY A 62 5.56 11.87 4.63
CA GLY A 62 6.84 11.41 4.09
C GLY A 62 6.83 11.45 2.56
N LEU A 63 5.76 10.93 1.99
CA LEU A 63 5.43 11.04 0.58
C LEU A 63 4.01 11.59 0.39
N LEU A 64 3.89 12.65 -0.42
CA LEU A 64 2.61 13.27 -0.77
C LEU A 64 2.39 13.19 -2.28
N ASN A 65 1.45 12.34 -2.71
CA ASN A 65 0.93 12.42 -4.08
C ASN A 65 -0.22 13.45 -4.10
N GLU A 66 0.13 14.69 -4.44
CA GLU A 66 -0.74 15.86 -4.44
C GLU A 66 -1.57 15.93 -5.74
N ARG A 67 -2.43 14.93 -5.95
CA ARG A 67 -3.38 14.83 -7.09
C ARG A 67 -2.74 14.64 -8.47
N ALA A 68 -1.52 14.14 -8.53
CA ALA A 68 -0.89 13.71 -9.78
C ALA A 68 -1.19 12.24 -10.09
N ASP A 69 -0.90 11.85 -11.33
CA ASP A 69 -0.89 10.45 -11.76
C ASP A 69 0.57 10.00 -11.77
N LEU A 70 1.00 9.35 -10.68
CA LEU A 70 2.36 8.83 -10.53
C LEU A 70 2.41 7.43 -11.12
N GLN A 71 3.17 7.25 -12.19
CA GLN A 71 3.37 5.97 -12.87
C GLN A 71 4.85 5.61 -12.80
N LEU A 72 5.19 4.50 -12.15
CA LEU A 72 6.58 4.05 -12.04
C LEU A 72 7.00 3.28 -13.30
N GLY A 73 6.14 2.39 -13.79
CA GLY A 73 6.29 1.79 -15.11
C GLY A 73 6.55 0.30 -14.99
N ARG A 74 7.31 -0.29 -15.91
CA ARG A 74 7.68 -1.71 -15.78
C ARG A 74 9.00 -1.83 -15.04
N GLY A 75 9.07 -2.62 -13.99
CA GLY A 75 10.26 -2.82 -13.14
C GLY A 75 9.85 -3.33 -11.77
N ASP A 76 10.79 -3.84 -10.97
CA ASP A 76 10.50 -4.15 -9.57
C ASP A 76 10.62 -2.85 -8.74
N ASP A 77 9.53 -2.10 -8.63
CA ASP A 77 9.53 -0.73 -8.11
C ASP A 77 9.30 -0.64 -6.59
N LEU A 78 9.89 0.37 -5.96
CA LEU A 78 9.83 0.59 -4.52
C LEU A 78 9.40 2.01 -4.16
N LEU A 79 8.27 2.12 -3.46
CA LEU A 79 7.73 3.37 -2.96
C LEU A 79 7.68 3.37 -1.42
N ILE A 80 8.52 4.19 -0.78
CA ILE A 80 8.57 4.33 0.68
C ILE A 80 8.17 5.74 1.09
N GLY A 81 7.16 5.84 1.96
CA GLY A 81 6.83 7.08 2.65
C GLY A 81 6.83 6.88 4.16
N SER A 82 7.68 7.61 4.87
CA SER A 82 7.69 7.58 6.33
C SER A 82 7.64 8.95 6.99
N SER A 83 6.89 9.06 8.09
CA SER A 83 6.86 10.29 8.87
C SER A 83 6.73 10.04 10.36
N ARG A 84 7.67 10.56 11.16
CA ARG A 84 7.68 10.34 12.61
C ARG A 84 6.41 10.86 13.30
N ASN A 85 5.94 12.05 12.92
CA ASN A 85 4.78 12.70 13.55
C ASN A 85 3.61 12.91 12.58
N GLY A 86 3.77 12.55 11.31
CA GLY A 86 2.78 12.74 10.25
C GLY A 86 2.23 11.43 9.69
N ILE A 87 1.89 11.48 8.41
CA ILE A 87 1.44 10.33 7.61
C ILE A 87 2.64 9.78 6.86
N GLY A 88 2.79 8.46 6.72
CA GLY A 88 3.83 7.91 5.85
C GLY A 88 3.62 8.31 4.39
N ILE A 89 2.50 7.85 3.82
CA ILE A 89 2.07 8.16 2.44
C ILE A 89 0.68 8.81 2.46
N ASP A 90 0.53 10.03 1.94
CA ASP A 90 -0.77 10.66 1.68
C ASP A 90 -1.03 10.69 0.17
N ASN A 91 -1.84 9.76 -0.32
CA ASN A 91 -2.23 9.67 -1.72
C ASN A 91 -3.55 10.41 -1.96
N GLN A 92 -3.47 11.50 -2.73
CA GLN A 92 -4.62 12.29 -3.18
C GLN A 92 -4.84 12.17 -4.70
N GLY A 93 -3.98 11.44 -5.41
CA GLY A 93 -4.00 11.23 -6.85
C GLY A 93 -4.09 9.74 -7.22
N PHE A 94 -3.52 9.38 -8.36
CA PHE A 94 -3.39 7.99 -8.78
C PHE A 94 -1.94 7.55 -8.63
N ILE A 95 -1.73 6.33 -8.14
CA ILE A 95 -0.43 5.67 -8.14
C ILE A 95 -0.58 4.40 -8.97
N PHE A 96 0.27 4.26 -9.96
CA PHE A 96 0.42 3.07 -10.79
C PHE A 96 1.84 2.57 -10.59
N MET A 97 2.00 1.43 -9.93
CA MET A 97 3.32 0.82 -9.78
C MET A 97 3.74 0.27 -11.16
N GLY A 98 2.94 -0.66 -11.70
CA GLY A 98 3.07 -1.15 -13.06
C GLY A 98 3.44 -2.63 -13.06
N PRO A 99 3.80 -3.23 -14.20
CA PRO A 99 4.14 -4.65 -14.18
C PRO A 99 5.51 -4.90 -13.54
N GLY A 100 5.57 -5.76 -12.53
CA GLY A 100 6.78 -6.02 -11.73
C GLY A 100 6.44 -6.62 -10.37
N ASN A 101 7.42 -7.00 -9.55
CA ASN A 101 7.16 -7.35 -8.15
C ASN A 101 7.37 -6.11 -7.28
N ASP A 102 6.32 -5.31 -7.19
CA ASP A 102 6.36 -3.97 -6.63
C ASP A 102 6.12 -3.94 -5.13
N ARG A 103 6.61 -2.88 -4.50
CA ARG A 103 6.50 -2.71 -3.05
C ARG A 103 6.17 -1.28 -2.66
N ILE A 104 5.11 -1.14 -1.88
CA ILE A 104 4.77 0.10 -1.17
C ILE A 104 4.95 -0.12 0.32
N GLU A 105 5.79 0.69 0.97
CA GLU A 105 5.94 0.72 2.42
C GLU A 105 5.55 2.08 2.98
N ALA A 106 4.65 2.08 3.94
CA ALA A 106 4.24 3.29 4.64
C ALA A 106 4.38 3.12 6.14
N SER A 107 4.93 4.13 6.81
CA SER A 107 4.96 4.19 8.28
C SER A 107 4.73 5.62 8.76
N GLY A 108 3.87 5.80 9.76
CA GLY A 108 3.52 7.14 10.20
C GLY A 108 3.08 7.19 11.64
N GLY A 109 3.59 8.19 12.38
CA GLY A 109 3.19 8.40 13.78
C GLY A 109 1.70 8.68 13.97
N LYS A 110 1.04 9.26 12.96
CA LYS A 110 -0.43 9.45 12.94
C LYS A 110 -1.16 8.35 12.18
N LEU A 111 -0.60 7.91 11.05
CA LEU A 111 -1.21 6.95 10.12
C LEU A 111 -0.13 6.49 9.12
N ALA A 112 -0.04 5.20 8.82
CA ALA A 112 0.91 4.72 7.83
C ALA A 112 0.56 5.26 6.44
N MET A 113 -0.67 5.01 5.99
CA MET A 113 -1.14 5.44 4.67
C MET A 113 -2.53 6.08 4.74
N ARG A 114 -2.67 7.23 4.08
CA ARG A 114 -3.96 7.81 3.74
C ARG A 114 -4.19 7.73 2.23
N ASN A 115 -5.10 6.87 1.79
CA ASN A 115 -5.42 6.71 0.37
C ASN A 115 -6.81 7.26 0.03
N ARG A 116 -6.88 8.43 -0.59
CA ARG A 116 -8.16 9.09 -0.94
C ARG A 116 -8.63 8.78 -2.36
N ARG A 117 -7.81 8.12 -3.16
CA ARG A 117 -8.09 7.77 -4.56
C ARG A 117 -7.62 6.35 -4.84
N PHE A 118 -6.72 6.13 -5.79
CA PHE A 118 -6.48 4.79 -6.30
C PHE A 118 -5.00 4.49 -6.34
N ILE A 119 -4.70 3.25 -6.01
CA ILE A 119 -3.38 2.64 -6.14
C ILE A 119 -3.61 1.36 -6.93
N PHE A 120 -2.88 1.20 -8.02
CA PHE A 120 -2.90 0.02 -8.86
C PHE A 120 -1.50 -0.59 -8.84
N MET A 121 -1.38 -1.78 -8.26
CA MET A 121 -0.13 -2.52 -8.23
C MET A 121 0.15 -3.14 -9.61
N GLN A 122 -0.87 -3.78 -10.23
CA GLN A 122 -0.87 -4.39 -11.58
C GLN A 122 -0.36 -5.84 -11.58
N ASP A 123 0.32 -6.29 -12.63
CA ASP A 123 0.74 -7.69 -12.74
C ASP A 123 2.06 -7.88 -11.98
N GLY A 124 2.07 -8.73 -10.96
CA GLY A 124 3.19 -8.79 -10.01
C GLY A 124 3.00 -9.77 -8.87
N ASN A 125 4.03 -9.98 -8.05
CA ASN A 125 3.80 -10.49 -6.69
C ASN A 125 4.06 -9.34 -5.73
N ASP A 126 3.03 -8.53 -5.55
CA ASP A 126 3.16 -7.21 -5.00
C ASP A 126 2.98 -7.18 -3.50
N VAL A 127 3.59 -6.18 -2.85
CA VAL A 127 3.50 -5.99 -1.41
C VAL A 127 3.07 -4.57 -1.07
N VAL A 128 2.00 -4.45 -0.29
CA VAL A 128 1.63 -3.19 0.37
C VAL A 128 1.74 -3.36 1.87
N ASP A 129 2.66 -2.63 2.48
CA ASP A 129 2.97 -2.70 3.90
C ASP A 129 2.60 -1.40 4.62
N VAL A 130 1.58 -1.50 5.47
CA VAL A 130 1.06 -0.41 6.31
C VAL A 130 0.97 -0.85 7.77
N ARG A 131 1.80 -1.82 8.19
CA ARG A 131 1.78 -2.36 9.56
C ARG A 131 1.98 -1.28 10.63
N ASP A 132 2.82 -0.29 10.35
CA ASP A 132 3.24 0.76 11.28
C ASP A 132 2.33 1.99 11.20
N GLY A 133 1.09 1.81 11.66
CA GLY A 133 0.09 2.88 11.79
C GLY A 133 -1.20 2.67 11.00
N GLY A 134 -1.28 1.62 10.18
CA GLY A 134 -2.50 1.24 9.45
C GLY A 134 -2.88 2.16 8.30
N ILE A 135 -4.01 1.86 7.67
CA ILE A 135 -4.50 2.56 6.48
C ILE A 135 -5.88 3.19 6.69
N ARG A 136 -6.11 4.36 6.09
CA ARG A 136 -7.44 4.98 6.02
C ARG A 136 -7.68 5.66 4.68
N GLY A 137 -8.95 5.78 4.31
CA GLY A 137 -9.37 6.67 3.24
C GLY A 137 -10.62 6.18 2.52
N ARG A 138 -11.03 6.92 1.48
CA ARG A 138 -12.21 6.58 0.67
C ARG A 138 -11.86 5.96 -0.68
N GLY A 139 -10.57 5.76 -0.92
CA GLY A 139 -10.05 5.17 -2.14
C GLY A 139 -10.20 3.65 -2.21
N PHE A 140 -9.43 3.03 -3.09
CA PHE A 140 -9.12 1.60 -3.02
C PHE A 140 -7.67 1.32 -3.42
N ILE A 141 -7.20 0.11 -3.09
CA ILE A 141 -6.00 -0.48 -3.67
C ILE A 141 -6.43 -1.68 -4.50
N ASP A 142 -5.97 -1.74 -5.73
CA ASP A 142 -6.10 -2.89 -6.62
C ASP A 142 -4.73 -3.55 -6.69
N MET A 143 -4.63 -4.76 -6.12
CA MET A 143 -3.40 -5.53 -6.09
C MET A 143 -3.09 -6.14 -7.47
N GLY A 144 -4.07 -6.24 -8.37
CA GLY A 144 -3.84 -6.72 -9.72
C GLY A 144 -3.73 -8.24 -9.81
N GLN A 145 -2.82 -8.77 -10.65
CA GLN A 145 -2.64 -10.21 -10.88
C GLN A 145 -1.36 -10.69 -10.22
N GLY A 146 -1.37 -11.94 -9.76
CA GLY A 146 -0.26 -12.62 -9.13
C GLY A 146 -0.46 -12.77 -7.62
N ARG A 147 0.56 -13.22 -6.88
CA ARG A 147 0.40 -13.63 -5.47
C ARG A 147 0.72 -12.48 -4.54
N ASP A 148 -0.27 -11.63 -4.31
CA ASP A 148 -0.06 -10.38 -3.63
C ASP A 148 -0.15 -10.52 -2.11
N THR A 149 0.51 -9.60 -1.41
CA THR A 149 0.46 -9.53 0.05
C THR A 149 0.12 -8.12 0.52
N PHE A 150 -1.02 -7.99 1.20
CA PHE A 150 -1.36 -6.80 1.96
C PHE A 150 -1.03 -7.01 3.44
N ILE A 151 -0.20 -6.15 4.01
CA ILE A 151 0.28 -6.25 5.39
C ILE A 151 -0.23 -5.05 6.19
N GLY A 152 -1.03 -5.33 7.21
CA GLY A 152 -1.58 -4.31 8.12
C GLY A 152 -3.10 -4.33 8.18
N PHE A 153 -3.66 -3.28 8.78
CA PHE A 153 -5.12 -3.19 8.99
C PHE A 153 -5.58 -1.73 9.04
N GLY A 154 -6.86 -1.49 8.75
CA GLY A 154 -7.46 -0.18 8.88
C GLY A 154 -8.76 -0.03 8.09
N ASN A 155 -9.22 1.20 7.98
CA ASN A 155 -10.47 1.57 7.31
C ASN A 155 -10.26 1.77 5.81
N HIS A 156 -10.34 0.69 5.02
CA HIS A 156 -10.09 0.76 3.57
C HIS A 156 -10.74 -0.36 2.75
N THR A 157 -10.63 -0.26 1.42
CA THR A 157 -11.03 -1.31 0.47
C THR A 157 -9.85 -1.78 -0.35
N ILE A 158 -9.63 -3.10 -0.40
CA ILE A 158 -8.57 -3.75 -1.17
C ILE A 158 -9.18 -4.79 -2.11
N PHE A 159 -8.76 -4.77 -3.36
CA PHE A 159 -9.11 -5.75 -4.38
C PHE A 159 -7.89 -6.62 -4.66
N GLY A 160 -8.06 -7.93 -4.51
CA GLY A 160 -7.14 -8.93 -5.01
C GLY A 160 -7.58 -9.48 -6.38
N SER A 161 -6.86 -10.49 -6.84
CA SER A 161 -7.15 -11.26 -8.05
C SER A 161 -7.98 -12.51 -7.72
N ARG A 162 -8.89 -12.88 -8.63
CA ARG A 162 -9.70 -14.10 -8.51
C ARG A 162 -8.92 -15.39 -8.69
N ASN A 163 -7.85 -15.33 -9.48
CA ASN A 163 -7.16 -16.51 -9.99
C ASN A 163 -5.90 -16.82 -9.20
N ASP A 164 -5.47 -15.91 -8.35
CA ASP A 164 -4.26 -16.04 -7.56
C ASP A 164 -4.56 -16.28 -6.08
N ARG A 165 -3.50 -16.28 -5.27
CA ARG A 165 -3.57 -16.53 -3.83
C ARG A 165 -3.07 -15.31 -3.08
N ASP A 166 -3.97 -14.34 -2.93
CA ASP A 166 -3.66 -13.12 -2.22
C ASP A 166 -3.78 -13.31 -0.72
N THR A 167 -2.82 -12.71 -0.03
CA THR A 167 -2.63 -12.87 1.40
C THR A 167 -2.88 -11.56 2.12
N LEU A 168 -3.78 -11.59 3.10
CA LEU A 168 -3.86 -10.55 4.12
C LEU A 168 -3.02 -10.96 5.33
N GLN A 169 -2.06 -10.13 5.74
CA GLN A 169 -1.32 -10.31 6.98
C GLN A 169 -1.80 -9.30 8.03
N LEU A 170 -2.39 -9.79 9.11
CA LEU A 170 -2.96 -8.96 10.16
C LEU A 170 -2.02 -8.83 11.36
N PRO A 171 -2.00 -7.66 12.02
CA PRO A 171 -1.35 -7.54 13.31
C PRO A 171 -2.09 -8.40 14.34
N ARG A 172 -1.44 -8.62 15.49
CA ARG A 172 -2.09 -9.29 16.62
C ARG A 172 -3.44 -8.64 16.95
N GLY A 173 -4.46 -9.47 17.17
CA GLY A 173 -5.78 -8.98 17.52
C GLY A 173 -6.87 -10.03 17.41
N ARG A 174 -8.08 -9.62 17.77
CA ARG A 174 -9.32 -10.34 17.45
C ARG A 174 -10.08 -9.52 16.41
N TYR A 175 -10.63 -10.22 15.43
CA TYR A 175 -11.32 -9.64 14.29
C TYR A 175 -12.63 -10.37 14.08
N GLU A 176 -13.69 -9.64 13.71
CA GLU A 176 -14.88 -10.25 13.14
C GLU A 176 -14.74 -10.32 11.63
N VAL A 177 -14.88 -11.53 11.08
CA VAL A 177 -14.88 -11.77 9.63
C VAL A 177 -16.31 -12.04 9.21
N ARG A 178 -16.79 -11.25 8.25
CA ARG A 178 -18.13 -11.39 7.66
C ARG A 178 -18.00 -11.61 6.17
N ARG A 179 -18.39 -12.80 5.72
CA ARG A 179 -18.56 -13.10 4.30
C ARG A 179 -19.87 -12.45 3.82
N ARG A 180 -19.77 -11.56 2.83
CA ARG A 180 -20.92 -10.81 2.28
C ARG A 180 -21.58 -11.51 1.09
N GLY A 181 -21.00 -12.62 0.61
CA GLY A 181 -21.46 -13.40 -0.53
C GLY A 181 -20.60 -13.19 -1.78
N GLY A 182 -20.75 -14.09 -2.75
CA GLY A 182 -20.03 -14.07 -4.03
C GLY A 182 -20.96 -13.69 -5.18
N GLY A 183 -21.18 -12.39 -5.39
CA GLY A 183 -21.90 -11.93 -6.58
C GLY A 183 -21.03 -12.01 -7.84
N ARG A 184 -21.43 -11.31 -8.92
CA ARG A 184 -20.58 -11.13 -10.12
C ARG A 184 -19.18 -10.54 -9.84
N ARG A 185 -18.96 -10.01 -8.62
CA ARG A 185 -17.73 -9.35 -8.15
C ARG A 185 -16.75 -10.28 -7.42
N GLY A 186 -17.03 -11.58 -7.30
CA GLY A 186 -16.10 -12.50 -6.63
C GLY A 186 -16.35 -12.56 -5.12
N ARG A 187 -15.41 -13.12 -4.36
CA ARG A 187 -15.54 -13.31 -2.90
C ARG A 187 -15.39 -11.97 -2.18
N GLU A 188 -16.41 -11.53 -1.46
CA GLU A 188 -16.32 -10.33 -0.61
C GLU A 188 -16.29 -10.69 0.88
N PHE A 189 -15.27 -10.18 1.57
CA PHE A 189 -15.12 -10.25 3.01
C PHE A 189 -15.06 -8.87 3.62
N THR A 190 -15.60 -8.76 4.82
CA THR A 190 -15.37 -7.63 5.72
C THR A 190 -14.63 -8.14 6.94
N VAL A 191 -13.52 -7.50 7.30
CA VAL A 191 -12.74 -7.78 8.51
C VAL A 191 -12.83 -6.56 9.42
N GLU A 192 -13.35 -6.73 10.63
CA GLU A 192 -13.69 -5.65 11.57
C GLU A 192 -12.93 -5.81 12.89
N ARG A 193 -12.42 -4.71 13.46
CA ARG A 193 -11.82 -4.65 14.79
C ARG A 193 -12.10 -3.29 15.41
N GLY A 194 -12.97 -3.23 16.41
CA GLY A 194 -13.48 -1.97 16.93
C GLY A 194 -14.21 -1.20 15.83
N ASP A 195 -13.90 0.08 15.67
CA ASP A 195 -14.49 0.94 14.63
C ASP A 195 -13.79 0.85 13.26
N ASP A 196 -12.68 0.10 13.17
CA ASP A 196 -11.96 -0.09 11.92
C ASP A 196 -12.52 -1.28 11.13
N ARG A 197 -12.72 -1.08 9.83
CA ARG A 197 -13.28 -2.04 8.88
C ARG A 197 -12.47 -2.08 7.60
N LEU A 198 -11.91 -3.25 7.30
CA LEU A 198 -11.25 -3.55 6.04
C LEU A 198 -12.18 -4.36 5.15
N ARG A 199 -12.42 -3.88 3.93
CA ARG A 199 -13.17 -4.61 2.90
C ARG A 199 -12.20 -5.25 1.93
N LEU A 200 -12.39 -6.54 1.68
CA LEU A 200 -11.51 -7.35 0.85
C LEU A 200 -12.33 -8.01 -0.24
N PHE A 201 -11.82 -7.95 -1.46
CA PHE A 201 -12.37 -8.66 -2.61
C PHE A 201 -11.34 -9.66 -3.10
N ASP A 202 -11.78 -10.89 -3.30
CA ASP A 202 -11.04 -11.98 -3.91
C ASP A 202 -9.78 -12.50 -3.17
N PHE A 203 -9.48 -11.97 -1.98
CA PHE A 203 -8.47 -12.53 -1.06
C PHE A 203 -8.75 -13.99 -0.66
N ASN A 204 -7.67 -14.78 -0.53
CA ASN A 204 -7.73 -16.22 -0.27
C ASN A 204 -7.33 -16.56 1.15
N GLU A 205 -6.25 -15.94 1.64
CA GLU A 205 -5.55 -16.37 2.86
C GLU A 205 -5.42 -15.23 3.86
N VAL A 206 -5.53 -15.55 5.14
CA VAL A 206 -5.12 -14.65 6.24
C VAL A 206 -4.00 -15.29 7.04
N GLY A 207 -2.95 -14.48 7.28
CA GLY A 207 -1.83 -14.81 8.14
C GLY A 207 -1.59 -13.76 9.22
N ALA A 208 -0.58 -14.02 10.04
CA ALA A 208 -0.05 -13.08 11.03
C ALA A 208 1.16 -12.31 10.48
N ILE A 209 1.34 -11.06 10.90
CA ILE A 209 2.53 -10.25 10.54
C ILE A 209 3.81 -10.76 11.24
N ASP A 210 3.70 -11.20 12.50
CA ASP A 210 4.84 -11.36 13.41
C ASP A 210 5.26 -12.81 13.67
N SER A 211 4.94 -13.73 12.77
CA SER A 211 5.05 -15.16 13.05
C SER A 211 6.27 -15.81 12.39
N ARG A 212 7.07 -16.55 13.19
CA ARG A 212 8.04 -17.53 12.66
C ARG A 212 7.35 -18.72 11.98
N ARG A 213 6.08 -18.95 12.33
CA ARG A 213 5.17 -19.89 11.68
C ARG A 213 4.47 -19.17 10.54
N ARG A 214 4.53 -19.70 9.32
CA ARG A 214 3.74 -19.17 8.19
C ARG A 214 2.31 -19.71 8.25
N ASP A 215 1.70 -19.67 9.44
CA ASP A 215 0.33 -20.12 9.62
C ASP A 215 -0.56 -19.18 8.81
N ARG A 216 -1.23 -19.78 7.85
CA ARG A 216 -2.19 -19.14 6.98
C ARG A 216 -3.43 -20.00 7.00
N ILE A 217 -4.57 -19.36 7.12
CA ILE A 217 -5.84 -20.03 6.99
C ILE A 217 -6.58 -19.44 5.81
N GLU A 218 -7.26 -20.31 5.08
CA GLU A 218 -8.19 -19.87 4.04
C GLU A 218 -9.35 -19.13 4.70
N ILE A 219 -9.75 -17.99 4.15
CA ILE A 219 -11.01 -17.35 4.54
C ILE A 219 -12.11 -17.88 3.62
N ASP A 220 -12.99 -18.72 4.14
CA ASP A 220 -14.15 -19.24 3.39
C ASP A 220 -15.48 -19.04 4.13
N GLN A 221 -15.43 -18.66 5.41
CA GLN A 221 -16.59 -18.52 6.29
C GLN A 221 -16.57 -17.23 7.12
N SER A 222 -17.74 -16.89 7.65
CA SER A 222 -17.86 -15.83 8.67
C SER A 222 -17.52 -16.40 10.04
N GLY A 223 -16.95 -15.58 10.93
CA GLY A 223 -16.60 -16.01 12.28
C GLY A 223 -15.67 -15.04 12.99
N THR A 224 -15.17 -15.46 14.16
CA THR A 224 -14.16 -14.69 14.88
C THR A 224 -12.78 -15.20 14.48
N LEU A 225 -11.92 -14.30 14.03
CA LEU A 225 -10.52 -14.58 13.73
C LEU A 225 -9.64 -14.04 14.85
N ALA A 226 -8.77 -14.87 15.41
CA ALA A 226 -7.77 -14.45 16.38
C ALA A 226 -6.36 -14.63 15.81
N VAL A 227 -5.59 -13.53 15.83
CA VAL A 227 -4.15 -13.53 15.55
C VAL A 227 -3.43 -13.40 16.89
N ARG A 228 -2.71 -14.46 17.28
CA ARG A 228 -2.04 -14.57 18.58
C ARG A 228 -0.61 -14.02 18.56
N ARG A 229 -0.02 -13.89 19.74
CA ARG A 229 1.33 -13.33 19.93
C ARG A 229 2.44 -14.25 19.42
N ASP A 230 2.22 -15.56 19.47
CA ASP A 230 3.11 -16.58 18.89
C ASP A 230 2.94 -16.70 17.37
N GLY A 231 2.01 -15.94 16.80
CA GLY A 231 1.78 -15.88 15.37
C GLY A 231 0.78 -16.89 14.84
N THR A 232 0.10 -17.65 15.70
CA THR A 232 -0.97 -18.53 15.24
C THR A 232 -2.19 -17.72 14.82
N VAL A 233 -2.89 -18.24 13.82
CA VAL A 233 -4.13 -17.67 13.30
C VAL A 233 -5.22 -18.73 13.41
N GLU A 234 -6.32 -18.41 14.09
CA GLU A 234 -7.38 -19.37 14.39
C GLU A 234 -8.77 -18.75 14.17
N PHE A 235 -9.67 -19.51 13.55
CA PHE A 235 -11.11 -19.25 13.63
C PHE A 235 -11.66 -19.85 14.92
N ILE A 236 -12.41 -19.03 15.67
CA ILE A 236 -13.05 -19.35 16.95
C ILE A 236 -14.56 -19.33 16.77
#